data_AF-A0A497MK40-F1
#
_entry.id   AF-A0A497MK40-F1
#
_cell.length_a   1.000
_cell.length_b   1.000
_cell.length_c   1.000
_cell.angle_alpha   90.00
_cell.angle_beta   90.00
_cell.angle_gamma   90.00
#
_symmetry.space_group_name_H-M   'P 1'
#
loop_
_entity.id
_entity.type
_entity.pdbx_description
1 polymer ?
#
loop_
_entity_poly.entity_id
_entity_poly.type
_entity_poly.pdbx_seq_one_letter_code
_entity_poly.pdbx_strand_id
1 'polypeptide(L)'
;MSEPITRRKILVDYRIRVSRCEICGRRYFPPKPFCDVEGRRSRIRYEDYFYRKGLFYSGAVIRRPTNRFSYLGSFISCIVEFDGGVRTPGRITDIVPDAGEVDVSEFIGKEVVPRFRRTYVDGESGLIYYSSLAFSFADDYYEYREYKPVKPSEGSEKPGIVGYGVYIPKFRVKNTNPAMGGGVVERAVPFPDEDATTFAVEAGRRALIHSALDSHYIGKCYIGSESTPYAVKPSASTVIQALELGEPYEDGFFTGGLDTQFACKAATDLFIDAVALVSCPLFKADYVMVIGADNSQAAPGDPLDYTVGAG
;
A
#
# COMPACT_ATOMS: atom_id res chain seq x y z
N MET A 1 16.58 11.62 8.62
CA MET A 1 15.36 12.09 9.32
C MET A 1 15.23 11.28 10.60
N SER A 2 14.84 11.87 11.74
CA SER A 2 14.82 11.15 13.01
C SER A 2 13.61 10.22 13.15
N GLU A 3 13.76 9.13 13.90
CA GLU A 3 12.70 8.14 14.17
C GLU A 3 11.38 8.77 14.67
N PRO A 4 11.36 9.79 15.56
CA PRO A 4 10.11 10.44 15.97
C PRO A 4 9.37 11.15 14.83
N ILE A 5 10.10 11.71 13.85
CA ILE A 5 9.49 12.33 12.67
C ILE A 5 8.89 11.25 11.78
N THR A 6 9.59 10.13 11.61
CA THR A 6 9.10 8.97 10.86
C THR A 6 7.82 8.42 11.46
N ARG A 7 7.78 8.21 12.78
CA ARG A 7 6.57 7.73 13.48
C ARG A 7 5.38 8.65 13.24
N ARG A 8 5.55 9.97 13.39
CA ARG A 8 4.48 10.96 13.13
C ARG A 8 4.00 10.92 11.69
N LYS A 9 4.90 10.74 10.72
CA LYS A 9 4.54 10.61 9.32
C LYS A 9 3.77 9.34 9.04
N ILE A 10 4.17 8.19 9.58
CA ILE A 10 3.48 6.92 9.39
C ILE A 10 1.99 7.03 9.76
N LEU A 11 1.69 7.68 10.89
CA LEU A 11 0.31 7.89 11.38
C LEU A 11 -0.56 8.76 10.48
N VAL A 12 0.04 9.48 9.54
CA VAL A 12 -0.66 10.40 8.62
C VAL A 12 -0.60 9.86 7.20
N ASP A 13 0.60 9.60 6.70
CA ASP A 13 0.91 9.34 5.30
C ASP A 13 0.43 7.96 4.84
N TYR A 14 0.44 6.94 5.72
CA TYR A 14 0.03 5.58 5.32
C TYR A 14 -1.45 5.51 4.94
N ARG A 15 -2.29 6.35 5.55
CA ARG A 15 -3.74 6.30 5.32
C ARG A 15 -4.37 7.64 4.93
N ILE A 16 -3.55 8.66 4.72
CA ILE A 16 -3.99 10.03 4.46
C ILE A 16 -4.93 10.48 5.59
N ARG A 17 -4.43 10.42 6.83
CA ARG A 17 -5.22 10.75 8.02
C ARG A 17 -5.52 12.23 8.07
N VAL A 18 -6.79 12.56 8.28
CA VAL A 18 -7.34 13.91 8.33
C VAL A 18 -8.04 14.10 9.66
N SER A 19 -8.02 15.32 10.20
CA SER A 19 -8.81 15.66 11.37
C SER A 19 -10.03 16.48 10.99
N ARG A 20 -11.21 16.12 11.50
CA ARG A 20 -12.48 16.81 11.29
C ARG A 20 -12.99 17.37 12.61
N CYS A 21 -13.38 18.64 12.61
CA CYS A 21 -14.11 19.23 13.72
C CYS A 21 -15.57 18.79 13.69
N GLU A 22 -16.05 18.19 14.77
CA GLU A 22 -17.45 17.76 14.88
C GLU A 22 -18.43 18.93 15.04
N ILE A 23 -17.94 20.11 15.45
CA ILE A 23 -18.77 21.31 15.67
C ILE A 23 -19.00 22.05 14.34
N CYS A 24 -17.93 22.48 13.67
CA CYS A 24 -18.03 23.31 12.46
C CYS A 24 -17.85 22.51 11.15
N GLY A 25 -17.57 21.21 11.23
CA GLY A 25 -17.39 20.33 10.06
C GLY A 25 -16.08 20.51 9.29
N ARG A 26 -15.24 21.50 9.63
CA ARG A 26 -13.96 21.73 8.94
C ARG A 26 -13.02 20.56 9.08
N ARG A 27 -12.26 20.31 8.02
CA ARG A 27 -11.28 19.23 7.94
C ARG A 27 -9.87 19.78 7.68
N TYR A 28 -8.86 19.10 8.19
CA TYR A 28 -7.47 19.54 8.16
C TYR A 28 -6.52 18.43 7.73
N PHE A 29 -5.67 18.75 6.75
CA PHE A 29 -4.51 17.97 6.37
C PHE A 29 -3.26 18.89 6.32
N PRO A 30 -2.15 18.57 6.99
CA PRO A 30 -1.99 17.48 7.96
C PRO A 30 -2.98 17.60 9.14
N PRO A 31 -3.28 16.50 9.83
CA PRO A 31 -4.29 16.50 10.88
C PRO A 31 -3.85 17.35 12.07
N LYS A 32 -4.79 18.15 12.58
CA LYS A 32 -4.61 19.01 13.77
C LYS A 32 -5.39 18.48 14.97
N PRO A 33 -4.85 18.61 16.19
CA PRO A 33 -5.54 18.23 17.42
C PRO A 33 -6.62 19.25 17.86
N PHE A 34 -6.74 20.39 17.19
CA PHE A 34 -7.78 21.39 17.42
C PHE A 34 -8.18 22.09 16.12
N CYS A 35 -9.37 22.71 16.12
CA CYS A 35 -9.89 23.48 14.98
C CYS A 35 -9.42 24.94 15.05
N ASP A 36 -9.10 25.55 13.89
CA ASP A 36 -8.70 26.96 13.82
C ASP A 36 -9.86 27.94 14.08
N VAL A 37 -11.12 27.48 13.92
CA VAL A 37 -12.32 28.31 14.16
C VAL A 37 -12.82 28.15 15.59
N GLU A 38 -13.01 26.91 16.02
CA GLU A 38 -13.56 26.60 17.34
C GLU A 38 -12.48 26.66 18.44
N GLY A 39 -11.20 26.61 18.09
CA GLY A 39 -10.10 26.60 19.06
C GLY A 39 -10.24 25.45 20.05
N ARG A 40 -10.05 25.75 21.34
CA ARG A 40 -9.99 24.74 22.42
C ARG A 40 -11.29 23.98 22.68
N ARG A 41 -12.45 24.49 22.26
CA ARG A 41 -13.74 23.78 22.41
C ARG A 41 -13.98 22.74 21.32
N SER A 42 -13.12 22.69 20.29
CA SER A 42 -13.29 21.76 19.19
C SER A 42 -13.26 20.32 19.68
N ARG A 43 -14.21 19.52 19.18
CA ARG A 43 -14.12 18.06 19.24
C ARG A 43 -13.59 17.56 17.92
N ILE A 44 -12.46 16.87 17.96
CA ILE A 44 -11.75 16.41 16.76
C ILE A 44 -11.97 14.90 16.61
N ARG A 45 -12.48 14.52 15.44
CA ARG A 45 -12.56 13.14 14.99
C ARG A 45 -11.58 12.93 13.85
N TYR A 46 -10.90 11.80 13.83
CA TYR A 46 -10.02 11.44 12.71
C TYR A 46 -10.79 10.65 11.67
N GLU A 47 -10.53 10.96 10.41
CA GLU A 47 -11.02 10.26 9.23
C GLU A 47 -9.78 9.86 8.40
N ASP A 48 -9.83 8.74 7.69
CA ASP A 48 -8.80 8.34 6.73
C ASP A 48 -9.37 8.23 5.31
N TYR A 49 -8.49 8.46 4.33
CA TYR A 49 -8.86 8.48 2.92
C TYR A 49 -8.17 7.39 2.10
N PHE A 50 -7.47 6.45 2.75
CA PHE A 50 -6.76 5.37 2.08
C PHE A 50 -7.65 4.60 1.07
N TYR A 51 -8.89 4.27 1.47
CA TYR A 51 -9.85 3.53 0.64
C TYR A 51 -10.76 4.41 -0.23
N ARG A 52 -10.63 5.75 -0.17
CA ARG A 52 -11.53 6.68 -0.86
C ARG A 52 -10.97 7.13 -2.20
N LYS A 53 -11.87 7.47 -3.12
CA LYS A 53 -11.52 8.23 -4.32
C LYS A 53 -11.32 9.70 -3.95
N GLY A 54 -10.39 10.34 -4.65
CA GLY A 54 -10.25 11.79 -4.68
C GLY A 54 -10.34 12.29 -6.12
N LEU A 55 -10.29 13.60 -6.28
CA LEU A 55 -10.25 14.28 -7.57
C LEU A 55 -8.89 14.93 -7.74
N PHE A 56 -8.26 14.76 -8.89
CA PHE A 56 -7.07 15.52 -9.25
C PHE A 56 -7.44 17.01 -9.36
N TYR A 57 -6.97 17.82 -8.43
CA TYR A 57 -7.36 19.23 -8.34
C TYR A 57 -6.41 20.13 -9.16
N SER A 58 -5.11 19.91 -9.00
CA SER A 58 -4.07 20.60 -9.76
C SER A 58 -2.78 19.80 -9.72
N GLY A 59 -1.83 20.12 -10.60
CA GLY A 59 -0.52 19.47 -10.58
C GLY A 59 0.52 20.18 -11.42
N ALA A 60 1.72 19.61 -11.44
CA ALA A 60 2.84 20.08 -12.23
C ALA A 60 3.79 18.91 -12.54
N VAL A 61 4.41 18.94 -13.71
CA VAL A 61 5.44 17.96 -14.08
C VAL A 61 6.77 18.35 -13.46
N ILE A 62 7.33 17.47 -12.64
CA ILE A 62 8.65 17.60 -12.06
C ILE A 62 9.64 16.86 -12.96
N ARG A 63 10.46 17.61 -13.70
CA ARG A 63 11.46 17.07 -14.64
C ARG A 63 12.80 16.74 -14.02
N ARG A 64 13.17 17.48 -12.98
CA ARG A 64 14.43 17.33 -12.25
C ARG A 64 14.13 17.30 -10.76
N PRO A 65 13.85 16.12 -10.19
CA PRO A 65 13.60 15.98 -8.78
C PRO A 65 14.84 16.33 -7.95
N THR A 66 14.61 16.60 -6.67
CA THR A 66 15.69 16.72 -5.68
C THR A 66 16.34 15.35 -5.41
N ASN A 67 17.51 15.34 -4.77
CA ASN A 67 18.29 14.12 -4.51
C ASN A 67 17.51 12.98 -3.83
N ARG A 68 16.47 13.28 -3.04
CA ARG A 68 15.64 12.25 -2.38
C ARG A 68 14.71 11.51 -3.34
N PHE A 69 14.39 12.13 -4.48
CA PHE A 69 13.41 11.66 -5.46
C PHE A 69 14.02 11.47 -6.84
N SER A 70 15.33 11.64 -7.00
CA SER A 70 16.03 11.52 -8.28
C SER A 70 15.85 10.14 -8.91
N TYR A 71 15.67 9.10 -8.09
CA TYR A 71 15.40 7.73 -8.51
C TYR A 71 14.10 7.56 -9.31
N LEU A 72 13.16 8.52 -9.24
CA LEU A 72 11.91 8.51 -9.99
C LEU A 72 12.04 9.07 -11.41
N GLY A 73 13.15 9.74 -11.75
CA GLY A 73 13.26 10.44 -13.03
C GLY A 73 12.28 11.62 -13.12
N SER A 74 11.40 11.66 -14.13
CA SER A 74 10.33 12.67 -14.20
C SER A 74 9.03 12.11 -13.61
N PHE A 75 8.26 12.93 -12.89
CA PHE A 75 6.95 12.53 -12.35
C PHE A 75 5.97 13.72 -12.27
N ILE A 76 4.68 13.44 -12.10
CA ILE A 76 3.65 14.47 -11.91
C ILE A 76 3.40 14.64 -10.41
N SER A 77 3.70 15.83 -9.89
CA SER A 77 3.27 16.26 -8.56
C SER A 77 1.82 16.77 -8.64
N CYS A 78 1.00 16.48 -7.64
CA CYS A 78 -0.41 16.87 -7.66
C CYS A 78 -0.95 17.28 -6.29
N ILE A 79 -2.04 18.03 -6.31
CA ILE A 79 -2.96 18.22 -5.20
C ILE A 79 -4.21 17.39 -5.52
N VAL A 80 -4.61 16.55 -4.59
CA VAL A 80 -5.84 15.76 -4.66
C VAL A 80 -6.85 16.35 -3.70
N GLU A 81 -8.08 16.59 -4.19
CA GLU A 81 -9.21 17.01 -3.37
C GLU A 81 -10.08 15.80 -3.03
N PHE A 82 -10.30 15.56 -1.74
CA PHE A 82 -11.21 14.54 -1.22
C PHE A 82 -12.53 15.18 -0.76
N ASP A 83 -13.53 14.32 -0.57
CA ASP A 83 -14.84 14.70 -0.05
C ASP A 83 -14.74 15.61 1.18
N GLY A 84 -15.53 16.70 1.16
CA GLY A 84 -15.48 17.71 2.21
C GLY A 84 -14.38 18.76 2.03
N GLY A 85 -13.79 18.86 0.83
CA GLY A 85 -12.92 19.96 0.42
C GLY A 85 -11.49 19.88 0.95
N VAL A 86 -11.07 18.69 1.41
CA VAL A 86 -9.71 18.49 1.93
C VAL A 86 -8.76 18.30 0.78
N ARG A 87 -7.68 19.07 0.76
CA ARG A 87 -6.65 18.98 -0.26
C ARG A 87 -5.37 18.40 0.31
N THR A 88 -4.86 17.37 -0.34
CA THR A 88 -3.64 16.69 0.07
C THR A 88 -2.62 16.71 -1.07
N PRO A 89 -1.35 17.06 -0.81
CA PRO A 89 -0.30 16.93 -1.79
C PRO A 89 0.04 15.45 -2.03
N GLY A 90 0.53 15.14 -3.21
CA GLY A 90 1.10 13.86 -3.53
C GLY A 90 1.63 13.82 -4.95
N ARG A 91 1.67 12.63 -5.53
CA ARG A 91 2.15 12.42 -6.90
C ARG A 91 1.29 11.41 -7.64
N ILE A 92 1.23 11.53 -8.95
CA ILE A 92 0.73 10.43 -9.79
C ILE A 92 1.81 9.36 -9.91
N THR A 93 1.42 8.09 -9.78
CA THR A 93 2.25 6.92 -10.02
C THR A 93 1.78 6.21 -11.30
N ASP A 94 2.48 5.16 -11.73
CA ASP A 94 2.08 4.32 -12.87
C ASP A 94 2.03 5.04 -14.24
N ILE A 95 2.63 6.23 -14.31
CA ILE A 95 2.80 7.05 -15.51
C ILE A 95 4.21 7.65 -15.50
N VAL A 96 4.93 7.47 -16.59
CA VAL A 96 6.21 8.15 -16.84
C VAL A 96 5.94 9.30 -17.81
N PRO A 97 6.08 10.57 -17.39
CA PRO A 97 5.86 11.71 -18.28
C PRO A 97 6.87 11.70 -19.42
N ASP A 98 6.38 11.66 -20.66
CA ASP A 98 7.20 11.74 -21.86
C ASP A 98 8.03 13.04 -21.91
N ALA A 99 9.09 13.06 -22.71
CA ALA A 99 9.98 14.22 -22.84
C ALA A 99 9.28 15.49 -23.39
N GLY A 100 8.12 15.33 -24.06
CA GLY A 100 7.31 16.43 -24.59
C GLY A 100 6.52 17.20 -23.52
N GLU A 101 5.75 18.20 -23.92
CA GLU A 101 4.89 18.93 -23.00
C GLU A 101 3.71 18.06 -22.57
N VAL A 102 3.55 17.84 -21.25
CA VAL A 102 2.42 17.12 -20.68
C VAL A 102 1.48 18.15 -20.11
N ASP A 103 0.31 18.30 -20.72
CA ASP A 103 -0.73 19.20 -20.23
C ASP A 103 -1.45 18.57 -19.03
N VAL A 104 -1.02 18.95 -17.83
CA VAL A 104 -1.63 18.49 -16.58
C VAL A 104 -3.06 19.01 -16.38
N SER A 105 -3.51 19.99 -17.17
CA SER A 105 -4.88 20.52 -17.09
C SER A 105 -5.91 19.49 -17.56
N GLU A 106 -5.53 18.57 -18.45
CA GLU A 106 -6.38 17.45 -18.90
C GLU A 106 -6.70 16.45 -17.78
N PHE A 107 -5.93 16.46 -16.69
CA PHE A 107 -6.17 15.60 -15.55
C PHE A 107 -7.09 16.23 -14.50
N ILE A 108 -7.37 17.54 -14.59
CA ILE A 108 -8.21 18.23 -13.60
C ILE A 108 -9.61 17.62 -13.57
N GLY A 109 -10.06 17.24 -12.37
CA GLY A 109 -11.36 16.60 -12.14
C GLY A 109 -11.37 15.10 -12.37
N LYS A 110 -10.29 14.47 -12.84
CA LYS A 110 -10.21 13.01 -12.95
C LYS A 110 -10.18 12.36 -11.56
N GLU A 111 -10.87 11.23 -11.45
CA GLU A 111 -10.86 10.43 -10.24
C GLU A 111 -9.51 9.75 -10.05
N VAL A 112 -8.99 9.79 -8.83
CA VAL A 112 -7.73 9.16 -8.44
C VAL A 112 -7.92 8.33 -7.18
N VAL A 113 -7.08 7.29 -7.04
CA VAL A 113 -7.11 6.34 -5.93
C VAL A 113 -5.73 6.34 -5.25
N PRO A 114 -5.66 6.44 -3.91
CA PRO A 114 -4.42 6.28 -3.17
C PRO A 114 -3.75 4.93 -3.45
N ARG A 115 -2.42 4.93 -3.54
CA ARG A 115 -1.56 3.75 -3.67
C ARG A 115 -0.44 3.82 -2.66
N PHE A 116 -0.20 2.72 -1.97
CA PHE A 116 0.89 2.59 -1.02
C PHE A 116 2.21 2.41 -1.77
N ARG A 117 3.07 3.44 -1.72
CA ARG A 117 4.33 3.48 -2.46
C ARG A 117 5.51 3.80 -1.55
N ARG A 118 6.70 3.36 -1.94
CA ARG A 118 7.97 3.84 -1.39
C ARG A 118 8.18 5.29 -1.82
N THR A 119 8.57 6.13 -0.87
CA THR A 119 8.74 7.57 -1.07
C THR A 119 10.21 7.98 -1.18
N TYR A 120 11.08 7.44 -0.32
CA TYR A 120 12.55 7.53 -0.41
C TYR A 120 13.17 6.63 0.67
N VAL A 121 14.50 6.48 0.62
CA VAL A 121 15.31 5.80 1.63
C VAL A 121 16.26 6.82 2.29
N ASP A 122 16.44 6.76 3.61
CA ASP A 122 17.34 7.66 4.36
C ASP A 122 18.82 7.27 4.19
N GLY A 123 19.41 7.60 3.05
CA GLY A 123 20.76 7.13 2.73
C GLY A 123 20.77 5.63 2.40
N GLU A 124 21.96 5.01 2.41
CA GLU A 124 22.14 3.64 1.89
C GLU A 124 21.58 2.54 2.80
N SER A 125 21.60 2.76 4.12
CA SER A 125 21.20 1.75 5.13
C SER A 125 20.12 2.26 6.09
N GLY A 126 19.41 3.33 5.72
CA GLY A 126 18.48 4.00 6.61
C GLY A 126 17.04 3.50 6.54
N LEU A 127 16.13 4.33 7.05
CA LEU A 127 14.71 4.05 7.03
C LEU A 127 14.12 4.21 5.63
N ILE A 128 13.29 3.26 5.21
CA ILE A 128 12.50 3.30 4.00
C ILE A 128 11.17 3.92 4.38
N TYR A 129 10.85 5.02 3.70
CA TYR A 129 9.62 5.76 3.93
C TYR A 129 8.59 5.30 2.91
N TYR A 130 7.41 4.96 3.41
CA TYR A 130 6.26 4.64 2.60
C TYR A 130 5.16 5.68 2.82
N SER A 131 4.27 5.82 1.85
CA SER A 131 3.16 6.74 1.89
C SER A 131 2.07 6.32 0.92
N SER A 132 0.84 6.66 1.24
CA SER A 132 -0.32 6.59 0.35
C SER A 132 -0.60 7.91 -0.36
N LEU A 133 0.28 8.92 -0.23
CA LEU A 133 0.26 10.17 -0.99
C LEU A 133 0.85 9.98 -2.41
N ALA A 134 0.63 8.80 -2.98
CA ALA A 134 0.82 8.48 -4.38
C ALA A 134 -0.52 8.00 -4.94
N PHE A 135 -0.84 8.35 -6.17
CA PHE A 135 -2.17 8.21 -6.71
C PHE A 135 -2.13 7.61 -8.12
N SER A 136 -3.01 6.64 -8.40
CA SER A 136 -3.29 6.20 -9.77
C SER A 136 -4.64 6.76 -10.21
N PHE A 137 -4.86 7.00 -11.50
CA PHE A 137 -6.20 7.29 -12.00
C PHE A 137 -7.13 6.09 -11.81
N ALA A 138 -8.41 6.35 -11.49
CA ALA A 138 -9.38 5.30 -11.16
C ALA A 138 -9.84 4.49 -12.39
N ASP A 139 -9.71 5.07 -13.58
CA ASP A 139 -10.08 4.51 -14.89
C ASP A 139 -8.89 3.87 -15.64
N ASP A 140 -7.75 3.69 -14.96
CA ASP A 140 -6.53 3.11 -15.50
C ASP A 140 -6.38 1.62 -15.09
N TYR A 141 -5.16 1.15 -14.84
CA TYR A 141 -4.82 -0.27 -14.69
C TYR A 141 -5.40 -0.94 -13.42
N TYR A 142 -5.52 -0.21 -12.31
CA TYR A 142 -5.99 -0.75 -11.04
C TYR A 142 -7.45 -0.35 -10.76
N GLU A 143 -8.39 -1.25 -11.04
CA GLU A 143 -9.82 -1.04 -10.78
C GLU A 143 -10.08 -0.55 -9.35
N TYR A 144 -10.85 0.55 -9.23
CA TYR A 144 -11.36 1.01 -7.96
C TYR A 144 -12.53 0.14 -7.50
N ARG A 145 -12.46 -0.32 -6.25
CA ARG A 145 -13.57 -0.98 -5.56
C ARG A 145 -13.75 -0.39 -4.18
N GLU A 146 -15.01 -0.13 -3.85
CA GLU A 146 -15.38 0.43 -2.55
C GLU A 146 -15.24 -0.63 -1.46
N TYR A 147 -14.53 -0.28 -0.38
CA TYR A 147 -14.41 -1.15 0.79
C TYR A 147 -15.61 -0.96 1.71
N LYS A 148 -16.46 -1.98 1.80
CA LYS A 148 -17.64 -2.00 2.68
C LYS A 148 -17.55 -3.19 3.64
N PRO A 149 -16.90 -3.02 4.80
CA PRO A 149 -16.87 -4.08 5.81
C PRO A 149 -18.30 -4.52 6.18
N VAL A 150 -18.52 -5.83 6.21
CA VAL A 150 -19.74 -6.45 6.70
C VAL A 150 -19.41 -7.32 7.89
N LYS A 151 -20.32 -7.39 8.86
CA LYS A 151 -20.17 -8.31 9.98
C LYS A 151 -20.32 -9.75 9.46
N PRO A 152 -19.38 -10.66 9.76
CA PRO A 152 -19.52 -12.07 9.39
C PRO A 152 -20.84 -12.65 9.93
N SER A 153 -21.62 -13.31 9.06
CA SER A 153 -22.96 -13.80 9.40
C SER A 153 -22.98 -15.21 9.98
N GLU A 154 -22.07 -16.10 9.53
CA GLU A 154 -21.96 -17.49 9.99
C GLU A 154 -20.49 -17.92 10.03
N GLY A 155 -20.11 -18.65 11.08
CA GLY A 155 -18.79 -19.27 11.20
C GLY A 155 -18.74 -20.61 10.45
N SER A 156 -17.54 -21.00 9.99
CA SER A 156 -17.29 -22.32 9.42
C SER A 156 -16.61 -23.21 10.46
N GLU A 157 -17.05 -24.47 10.59
CA GLU A 157 -16.34 -25.46 11.43
C GLU A 157 -14.96 -25.83 10.88
N LYS A 158 -14.73 -25.61 9.58
CA LYS A 158 -13.46 -25.90 8.91
C LYS A 158 -12.76 -24.61 8.47
N PRO A 159 -11.43 -24.52 8.67
CA PRO A 159 -10.66 -23.41 8.12
C PRO A 159 -10.69 -23.40 6.59
N GLY A 160 -10.65 -22.21 6.00
CA GLY A 160 -10.68 -22.03 4.55
C GLY A 160 -10.33 -20.60 4.12
N ILE A 161 -10.23 -20.39 2.80
CA ILE A 161 -9.97 -19.07 2.22
C ILE A 161 -11.28 -18.29 2.18
N VAL A 162 -11.36 -17.20 2.95
CA VAL A 162 -12.54 -16.32 3.00
C VAL A 162 -12.44 -15.11 2.05
N GLY A 163 -11.26 -14.86 1.49
CA GLY A 163 -11.02 -13.83 0.48
C GLY A 163 -9.57 -13.84 0.00
N TYR A 164 -9.32 -13.19 -1.13
CA TYR A 164 -7.99 -13.11 -1.75
C TYR A 164 -7.82 -11.76 -2.44
N GLY A 165 -6.58 -11.31 -2.57
CA GLY A 165 -6.21 -10.08 -3.28
C GLY A 165 -4.94 -10.31 -4.07
N VAL A 166 -4.86 -9.70 -5.24
CA VAL A 166 -3.69 -9.80 -6.12
C VAL A 166 -3.27 -8.39 -6.53
N TYR A 167 -1.99 -8.12 -6.43
CA TYR A 167 -1.35 -6.92 -6.93
C TYR A 167 -0.26 -7.32 -7.92
N ILE A 168 -0.18 -6.64 -9.05
CA ILE A 168 0.88 -6.84 -10.05
C ILE A 168 1.26 -5.46 -10.54
N PRO A 169 2.54 -5.06 -10.54
CA PRO A 169 3.00 -3.79 -11.10
C PRO A 169 2.43 -3.52 -12.48
N LYS A 170 2.26 -2.25 -12.89
CA LYS A 170 1.67 -1.91 -14.19
C LYS A 170 2.64 -2.12 -15.36
N PHE A 171 3.91 -1.78 -15.18
CA PHE A 171 4.86 -1.77 -16.28
C PHE A 171 5.21 -3.19 -16.75
N ARG A 172 5.50 -3.31 -18.05
CA ARG A 172 5.83 -4.57 -18.70
C ARG A 172 7.09 -4.43 -19.52
N VAL A 173 7.90 -5.49 -19.52
CA VAL A 173 8.95 -5.69 -20.53
C VAL A 173 8.59 -6.90 -21.37
N LYS A 174 8.59 -6.73 -22.70
CA LYS A 174 8.36 -7.84 -23.62
C LYS A 174 9.53 -8.80 -23.57
N ASN A 175 9.21 -10.08 -23.64
CA ASN A 175 10.22 -11.11 -23.67
C ASN A 175 10.82 -11.21 -25.08
N THR A 176 12.12 -10.96 -25.23
CA THR A 176 12.80 -11.01 -26.54
C THR A 176 13.07 -12.45 -26.99
N ASN A 177 13.06 -13.41 -26.07
CA ASN A 177 13.19 -14.83 -26.37
C ASN A 177 12.19 -15.68 -25.55
N PRO A 178 10.91 -15.73 -25.97
CA PRO A 178 9.87 -16.49 -25.26
C PRO A 178 10.18 -17.99 -25.12
N ALA A 179 10.96 -18.57 -26.05
CA ALA A 179 11.35 -19.98 -25.99
C ALA A 179 12.26 -20.28 -24.79
N MET A 180 13.23 -19.39 -24.50
CA MET A 180 14.05 -19.50 -23.29
C MET A 180 13.26 -19.17 -22.01
N GLY A 181 12.28 -18.27 -22.10
CA GLY A 181 11.39 -17.93 -20.99
C GLY A 181 10.26 -18.92 -20.72
N GLY A 182 10.33 -20.16 -21.21
CA GLY A 182 9.28 -21.17 -20.99
C GLY A 182 7.89 -20.76 -21.50
N GLY A 183 7.83 -19.91 -22.53
CA GLY A 183 6.59 -19.38 -23.10
C GLY A 183 6.13 -18.04 -22.50
N VAL A 184 6.85 -17.46 -21.54
CA VAL A 184 6.55 -16.13 -21.01
C VAL A 184 6.71 -15.07 -22.10
N VAL A 185 5.64 -14.32 -22.40
CA VAL A 185 5.62 -13.33 -23.50
C VAL A 185 5.97 -11.92 -23.00
N GLU A 186 5.61 -11.60 -21.77
CA GLU A 186 5.93 -10.34 -21.10
C GLU A 186 6.12 -10.56 -19.60
N ARG A 187 6.89 -9.67 -18.96
CA ARG A 187 7.23 -9.72 -17.53
C ARG A 187 6.80 -8.43 -16.86
N ALA A 188 6.21 -8.51 -15.67
CA ALA A 188 5.90 -7.35 -14.85
C ALA A 188 7.19 -6.72 -14.31
N VAL A 189 7.29 -5.39 -14.38
CA VAL A 189 8.44 -4.63 -13.90
C VAL A 189 7.95 -3.66 -12.82
N PRO A 190 8.48 -3.75 -11.58
CA PRO A 190 8.22 -2.76 -10.55
C PRO A 190 8.66 -1.37 -11.00
N PHE A 191 7.84 -0.37 -10.75
CA PHE A 191 8.26 1.03 -10.82
C PHE A 191 9.26 1.33 -9.68
N PRO A 192 10.14 2.34 -9.79
CA PRO A 192 11.18 2.58 -8.79
C PRO A 192 10.67 2.89 -7.37
N ASP A 193 9.37 3.15 -7.20
CA ASP A 193 8.70 3.35 -5.90
C ASP A 193 7.98 2.09 -5.38
N GLU A 194 8.24 0.93 -5.98
CA GLU A 194 7.64 -0.35 -5.63
C GLU A 194 8.69 -1.33 -5.08
N ASP A 195 8.25 -2.14 -4.11
CA ASP A 195 8.98 -3.27 -3.53
C ASP A 195 7.99 -4.29 -2.91
N ALA A 196 8.51 -5.41 -2.40
CA ALA A 196 7.72 -6.47 -1.79
C ALA A 196 6.78 -5.97 -0.66
N THR A 197 7.17 -4.94 0.09
CA THR A 197 6.29 -4.35 1.12
C THR A 197 5.13 -3.60 0.48
N THR A 198 5.36 -2.83 -0.60
CA THR A 198 4.27 -2.16 -1.32
C THR A 198 3.29 -3.14 -1.94
N PHE A 199 3.79 -4.24 -2.51
CA PHE A 199 2.96 -5.32 -3.06
C PHE A 199 2.12 -5.96 -1.98
N ALA A 200 2.72 -6.26 -0.83
CA ALA A 200 2.01 -6.86 0.28
C ALA A 200 0.88 -5.97 0.82
N VAL A 201 1.11 -4.66 0.94
CA VAL A 201 0.05 -3.72 1.35
C VAL A 201 -1.07 -3.67 0.32
N GLU A 202 -0.76 -3.50 -0.97
CA GLU A 202 -1.80 -3.38 -2.00
C GLU A 202 -2.56 -4.70 -2.22
N ALA A 203 -1.89 -5.86 -2.17
CA ALA A 203 -2.52 -7.18 -2.25
C ALA A 203 -3.40 -7.44 -1.02
N GLY A 204 -2.91 -7.17 0.19
CA GLY A 204 -3.69 -7.30 1.43
C GLY A 204 -4.90 -6.36 1.46
N ARG A 205 -4.73 -5.12 0.98
CA ARG A 205 -5.83 -4.17 0.80
C ARG A 205 -6.92 -4.72 -0.12
N ARG A 206 -6.53 -5.31 -1.26
CA ARG A 206 -7.48 -5.93 -2.21
C ARG A 206 -8.16 -7.15 -1.60
N ALA A 207 -7.45 -7.93 -0.78
CA ALA A 207 -8.02 -9.07 -0.06
C ALA A 207 -9.12 -8.64 0.91
N LEU A 208 -8.90 -7.55 1.67
CA LEU A 208 -9.91 -6.95 2.56
C LEU A 208 -11.14 -6.45 1.79
N ILE A 209 -10.91 -5.78 0.65
CA ILE A 209 -12.00 -5.31 -0.21
C ILE A 209 -12.84 -6.48 -0.73
N HIS A 210 -12.19 -7.55 -1.20
CA HIS A 210 -12.88 -8.71 -1.76
C HIS A 210 -13.60 -9.57 -0.72
N SER A 211 -13.04 -9.72 0.49
CA SER A 211 -13.70 -10.44 1.58
C SER A 211 -14.79 -9.61 2.26
N ALA A 212 -14.77 -8.29 2.09
CA ALA A 212 -15.58 -7.35 2.87
C ALA A 212 -15.42 -7.55 4.39
N LEU A 213 -14.27 -8.05 4.84
CA LEU A 213 -13.98 -8.29 6.25
C LEU A 213 -13.39 -7.03 6.88
N ASP A 214 -13.84 -6.66 8.08
CA ASP A 214 -13.18 -5.63 8.88
C ASP A 214 -11.76 -6.09 9.25
N SER A 215 -10.75 -5.24 8.99
CA SER A 215 -9.34 -5.55 9.20
C SER A 215 -8.99 -5.83 10.66
N HIS A 216 -9.79 -5.30 11.60
CA HIS A 216 -9.59 -5.54 13.04
C HIS A 216 -9.82 -7.00 13.43
N TYR A 217 -10.54 -7.79 12.64
CA TYR A 217 -10.73 -9.23 12.89
C TYR A 217 -9.48 -10.07 12.59
N ILE A 218 -8.43 -9.51 11.97
CA ILE A 218 -7.20 -10.23 11.64
C ILE A 218 -6.25 -10.27 12.84
N GLY A 219 -6.14 -11.44 13.47
CA GLY A 219 -5.27 -11.63 14.63
C GLY A 219 -3.82 -11.97 14.31
N LYS A 220 -3.52 -12.29 13.03
CA LYS A 220 -2.15 -12.53 12.58
C LYS A 220 -1.95 -12.20 11.11
N CYS A 221 -0.80 -11.61 10.79
CA CYS A 221 -0.33 -11.35 9.44
C CYS A 221 0.98 -12.10 9.18
N TYR A 222 0.97 -12.94 8.15
CA TYR A 222 2.12 -13.68 7.65
C TYR A 222 2.54 -13.14 6.29
N ILE A 223 3.85 -12.93 6.10
CA ILE A 223 4.43 -12.54 4.81
C ILE A 223 5.49 -13.55 4.42
N GLY A 224 5.31 -14.23 3.29
CA GLY A 224 6.35 -15.01 2.65
C GLY A 224 7.00 -14.19 1.54
N SER A 225 8.31 -13.98 1.63
CA SER A 225 9.06 -13.24 0.61
C SER A 225 10.54 -13.62 0.65
N GLU A 226 11.20 -13.61 -0.51
CA GLU A 226 12.65 -13.69 -0.64
C GLU A 226 13.31 -12.35 -1.00
N SER A 227 12.50 -11.31 -1.16
CA SER A 227 12.91 -9.97 -1.59
C SER A 227 12.51 -8.88 -0.59
N THR A 228 12.43 -9.25 0.70
CA THR A 228 12.14 -8.29 1.78
C THR A 228 13.18 -7.16 1.82
N PRO A 229 12.75 -5.90 1.95
CA PRO A 229 13.67 -4.77 1.88
C PRO A 229 14.51 -4.58 3.15
N TYR A 230 14.18 -5.28 4.23
CA TYR A 230 14.86 -5.22 5.52
C TYR A 230 15.29 -6.60 5.99
N ALA A 231 16.49 -6.68 6.55
CA ALA A 231 16.98 -7.90 7.20
C ALA A 231 16.39 -8.14 8.60
N VAL A 232 15.91 -7.08 9.28
CA VAL A 232 15.51 -7.14 10.70
C VAL A 232 14.08 -6.64 10.94
N LYS A 233 13.69 -5.52 10.33
CA LYS A 233 12.33 -5.00 10.45
C LYS A 233 11.41 -5.82 9.55
N PRO A 234 10.44 -6.58 10.09
CA PRO A 234 9.52 -7.35 9.25
C PRO A 234 8.62 -6.42 8.45
N SER A 235 8.39 -6.73 7.18
CA SER A 235 7.41 -6.09 6.30
C SER A 235 6.02 -6.16 6.90
N ALA A 236 5.71 -7.23 7.68
CA ALA A 236 4.45 -7.38 8.38
C ALA A 236 4.14 -6.18 9.28
N SER A 237 5.15 -5.57 9.93
CA SER A 237 4.93 -4.37 10.76
C SER A 237 4.38 -3.18 9.97
N THR A 238 4.86 -2.98 8.73
CA THR A 238 4.35 -1.94 7.84
C THR A 238 2.98 -2.30 7.29
N VAL A 239 2.75 -3.56 6.92
CA VAL A 239 1.43 -4.03 6.44
C VAL A 239 0.36 -3.89 7.51
N ILE A 240 0.63 -4.33 8.73
CA ILE A 240 -0.25 -4.22 9.89
C ILE A 240 -0.65 -2.75 10.11
N GLN A 241 0.32 -1.84 10.11
CA GLN A 241 0.06 -0.42 10.33
C GLN A 241 -0.72 0.23 9.17
N ALA A 242 -0.41 -0.11 7.92
CA ALA A 242 -1.06 0.46 6.75
C ALA A 242 -2.51 -0.02 6.60
N LEU A 243 -2.74 -1.30 6.86
CA LEU A 243 -4.04 -1.94 6.71
C LEU A 243 -4.90 -1.91 7.99
N GLU A 244 -4.34 -1.47 9.12
CA GLU A 244 -5.00 -1.45 10.44
C GLU A 244 -5.46 -2.85 10.85
N LEU A 245 -4.54 -3.81 10.83
CA LEU A 245 -4.82 -5.22 11.14
C LEU A 245 -4.82 -5.46 12.65
N GLY A 246 -5.89 -6.08 13.17
CA GLY A 246 -6.03 -6.40 14.60
C GLY A 246 -6.51 -5.22 15.44
N GLU A 247 -6.51 -5.38 16.76
CA GLU A 247 -7.11 -4.41 17.68
C GLU A 247 -6.28 -3.13 17.82
N PRO A 248 -6.86 -1.92 17.79
CA PRO A 248 -6.10 -0.68 18.00
C PRO A 248 -5.43 -0.65 19.40
N TYR A 249 -4.14 -0.32 19.44
CA TYR A 249 -3.38 -0.19 20.67
C TYR A 249 -2.39 0.97 20.56
N GLU A 250 -2.59 2.01 21.37
CA GLU A 250 -1.87 3.29 21.28
C GLU A 250 -1.92 3.89 19.86
N ASP A 251 -0.76 4.03 19.20
CA ASP A 251 -0.60 4.56 17.84
C ASP A 251 -0.52 3.44 16.78
N GLY A 252 -0.67 2.17 17.19
CA GLY A 252 -0.56 1.01 16.31
C GLY A 252 -1.66 -0.01 16.56
N PHE A 253 -1.35 -1.28 16.29
CA PHE A 253 -2.30 -2.38 16.36
C PHE A 253 -1.69 -3.60 17.04
N PHE A 254 -2.49 -4.24 17.89
CA PHE A 254 -2.15 -5.48 18.57
C PHE A 254 -2.55 -6.67 17.72
N THR A 255 -1.57 -7.24 17.03
CA THR A 255 -1.72 -8.42 16.15
C THR A 255 -0.37 -9.12 16.02
N GLY A 256 -0.39 -10.41 15.70
CA GLY A 256 0.86 -11.14 15.41
C GLY A 256 1.37 -10.79 14.01
N GLY A 257 2.68 -10.55 13.85
CA GLY A 257 3.31 -10.34 12.56
C GLY A 257 4.54 -11.23 12.40
N LEU A 258 4.69 -11.90 11.27
CA LEU A 258 5.89 -12.69 10.95
C LEU A 258 6.17 -12.67 9.44
N ASP A 259 7.42 -12.40 9.11
CA ASP A 259 7.96 -12.61 7.77
C ASP A 259 8.74 -13.94 7.76
N THR A 260 8.57 -14.76 6.72
CA THR A 260 9.39 -15.96 6.49
C THR A 260 9.99 -15.94 5.09
N GLN A 261 11.16 -16.57 4.98
CA GLN A 261 11.91 -16.65 3.73
C GLN A 261 12.32 -18.10 3.49
N PHE A 262 11.85 -18.67 2.39
CA PHE A 262 12.28 -19.95 1.86
C PHE A 262 11.86 -20.08 0.39
N ALA A 263 12.53 -19.30 -0.46
CA ALA A 263 12.20 -19.18 -1.88
C ALA A 263 10.70 -18.96 -2.12
N CYS A 264 10.20 -19.44 -3.27
CA CYS A 264 8.78 -19.36 -3.65
C CYS A 264 7.83 -20.17 -2.74
N LYS A 265 8.34 -20.90 -1.74
CA LYS A 265 7.55 -21.79 -0.87
C LYS A 265 7.08 -21.12 0.42
N ALA A 266 7.74 -20.04 0.85
CA ALA A 266 7.52 -19.40 2.16
C ALA A 266 6.05 -19.15 2.51
N ALA A 267 5.30 -18.50 1.61
CA ALA A 267 3.89 -18.18 1.84
C ALA A 267 2.98 -19.42 1.85
N THR A 268 3.33 -20.48 1.11
CA THR A 268 2.54 -21.73 1.10
C THR A 268 2.66 -22.46 2.42
N ASP A 269 3.85 -22.52 3.03
CA ASP A 269 4.01 -23.11 4.36
C ASP A 269 3.25 -22.29 5.42
N LEU A 270 3.34 -20.95 5.34
CA LEU A 270 2.57 -20.06 6.21
C LEU A 270 1.05 -20.22 6.06
N PHE A 271 0.58 -20.58 4.87
CA PHE A 271 -0.82 -20.87 4.63
C PHE A 271 -1.27 -22.14 5.38
N ILE A 272 -0.44 -23.19 5.38
CA ILE A 272 -0.68 -24.41 6.16
C ILE A 272 -0.66 -24.09 7.67
N ASP A 273 0.30 -23.28 8.12
CA ASP A 273 0.40 -22.84 9.51
C ASP A 273 -0.81 -22.00 9.92
N ALA A 274 -1.33 -21.14 9.04
CA ALA A 274 -2.52 -20.34 9.29
C ALA A 274 -3.75 -21.23 9.50
N VAL A 275 -3.94 -22.25 8.67
CA VAL A 275 -5.01 -23.25 8.79
C VAL A 275 -4.96 -23.97 10.15
N ALA A 276 -3.77 -24.38 10.58
CA ALA A 276 -3.58 -24.99 11.90
C ALA A 276 -3.83 -23.98 13.04
N LEU A 277 -3.37 -22.74 12.89
CA LEU A 277 -3.47 -21.69 13.90
C LEU A 277 -4.93 -21.30 14.17
N VAL A 278 -5.74 -21.07 13.14
CA VAL A 278 -7.17 -20.71 13.32
C VAL A 278 -7.98 -21.88 13.89
N SER A 279 -7.49 -23.11 13.77
CA SER A 279 -8.09 -24.30 14.37
C SER A 279 -7.64 -24.51 15.83
N CYS A 280 -6.68 -23.72 16.33
CA CYS A 280 -6.13 -23.87 17.66
C CYS A 280 -7.00 -23.14 18.71
N PRO A 281 -7.53 -23.83 19.75
CA PRO A 281 -8.40 -23.20 20.76
C PRO A 281 -7.75 -22.07 21.57
N LEU A 282 -6.42 -21.96 21.54
CA LEU A 282 -5.69 -20.89 22.24
C LEU A 282 -5.59 -19.60 21.42
N PHE A 283 -5.78 -19.68 20.10
CA PHE A 283 -5.79 -18.51 19.23
C PHE A 283 -7.17 -17.88 19.26
N LYS A 284 -7.25 -16.61 19.68
CA LYS A 284 -8.51 -15.92 19.99
C LYS A 284 -9.07 -15.10 18.81
N ALA A 285 -8.47 -15.19 17.64
CA ALA A 285 -8.95 -14.50 16.45
C ALA A 285 -9.39 -15.50 15.40
N ASP A 286 -10.35 -15.10 14.57
CA ASP A 286 -10.95 -15.99 13.58
C ASP A 286 -10.21 -15.96 12.23
N TYR A 287 -9.41 -14.92 11.99
CA TYR A 287 -8.78 -14.68 10.69
C TYR A 287 -7.29 -14.43 10.78
N VAL A 288 -6.58 -14.98 9.80
CA VAL A 288 -5.16 -14.79 9.55
C VAL A 288 -4.99 -14.33 8.11
N MET A 289 -4.20 -13.28 7.90
CA MET A 289 -3.83 -12.81 6.57
C MET A 289 -2.49 -13.44 6.20
N VAL A 290 -2.43 -14.11 5.05
CA VAL A 290 -1.19 -14.68 4.49
C VAL A 290 -0.93 -14.03 3.15
N ILE A 291 0.26 -13.46 2.98
CA ILE A 291 0.67 -12.73 1.78
C ILE A 291 1.96 -13.34 1.25
N GLY A 292 1.97 -13.72 -0.03
CA GLY A 292 3.20 -13.88 -0.80
C GLY A 292 3.46 -12.60 -1.58
N ALA A 293 4.64 -12.02 -1.47
CA ALA A 293 5.00 -10.80 -2.19
C ALA A 293 6.47 -10.83 -2.56
N ASP A 294 6.78 -10.73 -3.85
CA ASP A 294 8.16 -10.83 -4.31
C ASP A 294 8.49 -9.97 -5.54
N ASN A 295 9.76 -9.63 -5.64
CA ASN A 295 10.40 -9.09 -6.83
C ASN A 295 11.56 -10.02 -7.19
N SER A 296 11.27 -11.03 -8.02
CA SER A 296 12.30 -11.96 -8.49
C SER A 296 13.27 -11.24 -9.44
N GLN A 297 14.56 -11.53 -9.30
CA GLN A 297 15.63 -10.85 -10.04
C GLN A 297 16.63 -11.87 -10.58
N ALA A 298 17.16 -11.59 -11.77
CA ALA A 298 18.22 -12.35 -12.40
C ALA A 298 19.18 -11.41 -13.13
N ALA A 299 20.40 -11.86 -13.38
CA ALA A 299 21.37 -11.09 -14.15
C ALA A 299 20.92 -10.99 -15.63
N PRO A 300 21.18 -9.86 -16.31
CA PRO A 300 20.80 -9.71 -17.71
C PRO A 300 21.33 -10.84 -18.59
N GLY A 301 20.44 -11.51 -19.33
CA GLY A 301 20.79 -12.62 -20.23
C GLY A 301 20.94 -13.99 -19.55
N ASP A 302 20.80 -14.07 -18.23
CA ASP A 302 20.63 -15.35 -17.53
C ASP A 302 19.33 -16.04 -17.99
N PRO A 303 19.26 -17.39 -18.10
CA PRO A 303 18.03 -18.08 -18.43
C PRO A 303 16.83 -17.68 -17.56
N LEU A 304 17.04 -17.37 -16.28
CA LEU A 304 15.98 -16.94 -15.36
C LEU A 304 15.49 -15.52 -15.63
N ASP A 305 16.30 -14.63 -16.24
CA ASP A 305 15.88 -13.28 -16.62
C ASP A 305 14.63 -13.34 -17.49
N TYR A 306 14.52 -14.31 -18.38
CA TYR A 306 13.35 -14.49 -19.23
C TYR A 306 12.07 -14.95 -18.49
N THR A 307 12.16 -15.26 -17.19
CA THR A 307 11.04 -15.73 -16.35
C THR A 307 10.77 -14.87 -15.12
N VAL A 308 11.65 -13.94 -14.76
CA VAL A 308 11.42 -13.08 -13.58
C VAL A 308 10.18 -12.21 -13.73
N GLY A 309 9.60 -11.84 -12.60
CA GLY A 309 8.50 -10.89 -12.45
C GLY A 309 8.36 -10.43 -11.02
N ALA A 310 7.30 -9.66 -10.77
CA ALA A 310 7.03 -9.10 -9.45
C ALA A 310 5.53 -8.98 -9.18
N GLY A 311 5.16 -9.04 -7.90
CA GLY A 311 3.78 -8.92 -7.41
C GLY A 311 3.62 -9.35 -5.96
#